data_AF-A0A1F9ZGI1-F1
#
_entry.id   AF-A0A1F9ZGI1-F1
#
_cell.length_a   1.000
_cell.length_b   1.000
_cell.length_c   1.000
_cell.angle_alpha   90.00
_cell.angle_beta   90.00
_cell.angle_gamma   90.00
#
_symmetry.space_group_name_H-M   'P 1'
#
loop_
_entity.id
_entity.type
_entity.pdbx_description
1 polymer ?
#
loop_
_entity_poly.entity_id
_entity_poly.type
_entity_poly.pdbx_seq_one_letter_code
_entity_poly.pdbx_strand_id
1 'polypeptide(L)'
;MATFDRHMAQYKAFKDMADLPGANPQGRVEALFLAAYHLIDACAAKRGQHINKHQNVRRELERNPVILGERANRVWRAFNDLQGDFRSKFVYGGRWTEKDLRDAIEAFETVERLCLEALR
;
A
#
# COMPACT_ATOMS: atom_id res chain seq x y z
N MET A 1 10.54 -1.06 -19.89
CA MET A 1 9.24 -1.23 -19.19
C MET A 1 8.77 0.13 -18.74
N ALA A 2 7.51 0.49 -18.97
CA ALA A 2 6.99 1.78 -18.50
C ALA A 2 6.98 1.79 -16.95
N THR A 3 7.13 2.97 -16.33
CA THR A 3 7.16 3.10 -14.87
C THR A 3 5.91 2.52 -14.20
N PHE A 4 4.74 2.67 -14.85
CA PHE A 4 3.49 2.04 -14.44
C PHE A 4 3.59 0.51 -14.38
N ASP A 5 4.04 -0.15 -15.46
CA ASP A 5 4.14 -1.62 -15.54
C ASP A 5 5.07 -2.18 -14.46
N ARG A 6 6.17 -1.47 -14.18
CA ARG A 6 7.11 -1.83 -13.12
C ARG A 6 6.42 -1.83 -11.76
N HIS A 7 5.69 -0.78 -11.43
CA HIS A 7 4.98 -0.70 -10.16
C HIS A 7 3.86 -1.72 -10.06
N MET A 8 3.12 -1.98 -11.13
CA MET A 8 2.11 -3.05 -11.16
C MET A 8 2.73 -4.44 -10.97
N ALA A 9 3.89 -4.71 -11.58
CA ALA A 9 4.60 -5.97 -11.39
C ALA A 9 5.08 -6.14 -9.95
N GLN A 10 5.61 -5.08 -9.34
CA GLN A 10 6.02 -5.10 -7.93
C GLN A 10 4.83 -5.29 -6.99
N TYR A 11 3.72 -4.57 -7.22
CA TYR A 11 2.47 -4.76 -6.47
C TYR A 11 2.03 -6.23 -6.47
N LYS A 12 1.97 -6.86 -7.65
CA LYS A 12 1.59 -8.27 -7.77
C LYS A 12 2.54 -9.19 -7.03
N ALA A 13 3.86 -9.02 -7.23
CA ALA A 13 4.86 -9.85 -6.58
C ALA A 13 4.77 -9.78 -5.04
N PHE A 14 4.56 -8.59 -4.48
CA PHE A 14 4.39 -8.43 -3.03
C PHE A 14 3.05 -8.95 -2.52
N LYS A 15 1.97 -8.81 -3.28
CA LYS A 15 0.70 -9.44 -2.94
C LYS A 15 0.83 -10.96 -2.90
N ASP A 16 1.40 -11.55 -3.94
CA ASP A 16 1.63 -12.99 -4.03
C ASP A 16 2.49 -13.48 -2.85
N MET A 17 3.52 -12.72 -2.46
CA MET A 17 4.33 -13.02 -1.28
C MET A 17 3.52 -12.97 0.03
N ALA A 18 2.60 -12.01 0.17
CA ALA A 18 1.73 -11.91 1.34
C ALA A 18 0.74 -13.07 1.47
N ASP A 19 0.39 -13.69 0.34
CA ASP A 19 -0.57 -14.80 0.26
C ASP A 19 0.11 -16.19 0.29
N LEU A 20 1.44 -16.25 0.36
CA LEU A 20 2.17 -17.52 0.43
C LEU A 20 1.76 -18.33 1.68
N PRO A 21 1.47 -19.63 1.52
CA PRO A 21 1.24 -20.53 2.66
C PRO A 21 2.45 -20.53 3.60
N GLY A 22 2.21 -20.32 4.90
CA GLY A 22 3.26 -20.30 5.91
C GLY A 22 4.03 -18.97 6.03
N ALA A 23 3.62 -17.91 5.31
CA ALA A 23 4.13 -16.57 5.56
C ALA A 23 3.88 -16.19 7.02
N ASN A 24 4.95 -15.89 7.76
CA ASN A 24 4.80 -15.43 9.13
C ASN A 24 4.09 -14.05 9.15
N PRO A 25 3.37 -13.69 10.22
CA PRO A 25 2.56 -12.47 10.25
C PRO A 25 3.34 -11.18 9.97
N GLN A 26 4.59 -11.09 10.44
CA GLN A 26 5.45 -9.94 10.18
C GLN A 26 5.79 -9.81 8.68
N GLY A 27 6.24 -10.89 8.06
CA GLY A 27 6.55 -10.94 6.63
C GLY A 27 5.32 -10.64 5.77
N ARG A 28 4.15 -11.13 6.19
CA ARG A 28 2.88 -10.85 5.53
C ARG A 28 2.55 -9.35 5.57
N VAL A 29 2.58 -8.71 6.74
CA VAL A 29 2.30 -7.27 6.87
C VAL A 29 3.31 -6.42 6.09
N GLU A 30 4.59 -6.81 6.10
CA GLU A 30 5.62 -6.12 5.29
C GLU A 30 5.31 -6.20 3.79
N ALA A 31 4.94 -7.39 3.30
CA ALA A 31 4.59 -7.60 1.91
C ALA A 31 3.33 -6.80 1.52
N LEU A 32 2.29 -6.78 2.37
CA LEU A 32 1.09 -5.96 2.13
C LEU A 32 1.42 -4.46 2.08
N PHE A 33 2.29 -3.97 2.97
CA PHE A 33 2.75 -2.58 2.94
C PHE A 33 3.45 -2.23 1.62
N LEU A 34 4.37 -3.07 1.16
CA LEU A 34 5.10 -2.86 -0.10
C LEU A 34 4.17 -2.95 -1.31
N ALA A 35 3.23 -3.90 -1.30
CA ALA A 35 2.19 -4.04 -2.32
C ALA A 35 1.33 -2.77 -2.41
N ALA A 36 0.85 -2.26 -1.27
CA ALA A 36 0.06 -1.03 -1.20
C ALA A 36 0.84 0.17 -1.74
N TYR A 37 2.09 0.35 -1.31
CA TYR A 37 2.93 1.46 -1.79
C TYR A 37 3.08 1.43 -3.32
N HIS A 38 3.43 0.27 -3.87
CA HIS A 38 3.63 0.14 -5.32
C HIS A 38 2.34 0.32 -6.12
N LEU A 39 1.19 -0.10 -5.58
CA LEU A 39 -0.09 0.15 -6.23
C LEU A 39 -0.45 1.64 -6.25
N ILE A 40 -0.19 2.38 -5.16
CA ILE A 40 -0.38 3.83 -5.12
C ILE A 40 0.56 4.53 -6.13
N ASP A 41 1.84 4.13 -6.20
CA ASP A 41 2.80 4.70 -7.15
C ASP A 41 2.46 4.31 -8.60
N ALA A 42 1.79 3.18 -8.84
CA ALA A 42 1.22 2.84 -10.14
C ALA A 42 0.09 3.82 -10.52
N CYS A 43 -0.80 4.19 -9.60
CA CYS A 43 -1.80 5.24 -9.85
C CYS A 43 -1.15 6.57 -10.23
N ALA A 44 -0.07 6.95 -9.53
CA ALA A 44 0.70 8.15 -9.86
C ALA A 44 1.31 8.05 -11.27
N ALA A 45 1.99 6.95 -11.57
CA ALA A 45 2.66 6.72 -12.83
C ALA A 45 1.69 6.72 -14.03
N LYS A 46 0.46 6.17 -13.88
CA LYS A 46 -0.58 6.22 -14.92
C LYS A 46 -0.97 7.66 -15.30
N ARG A 47 -0.74 8.62 -14.41
CA ARG A 47 -1.03 10.05 -14.60
C ARG A 47 0.23 10.89 -14.84
N GLY A 48 1.37 10.26 -15.12
CA GLY A 48 2.64 10.95 -15.35
C GLY A 48 3.24 11.58 -14.08
N GLN A 49 2.84 11.12 -12.89
CA GLN A 49 3.35 11.58 -11.60
C GLN A 49 4.24 10.51 -10.94
N HIS A 50 5.05 10.91 -9.96
CA HIS A 50 5.97 10.00 -9.25
C HIS A 50 6.02 10.29 -7.76
N ILE A 51 5.82 9.26 -6.92
CA ILE A 51 5.91 9.41 -5.46
C ILE A 51 7.34 9.19 -4.96
N ASN A 52 8.08 8.27 -5.59
CA ASN A 52 9.48 7.88 -5.34
C ASN A 52 9.77 7.19 -4.01
N LYS A 53 9.16 7.65 -2.92
CA LYS A 53 9.38 7.11 -1.56
C LYS A 53 8.06 7.06 -0.79
N HIS A 54 7.83 6.00 -0.02
CA HIS A 54 6.59 5.82 0.73
C HIS A 54 6.29 6.98 1.70
N GLN A 55 7.30 7.63 2.27
CA GLN A 55 7.16 8.80 3.15
C GLN A 55 6.52 10.00 2.42
N ASN A 56 6.58 10.05 1.10
CA ASN A 56 6.03 11.14 0.30
C ASN A 56 4.56 10.91 -0.08
N VAL A 57 3.98 9.73 0.17
CA VAL A 57 2.62 9.38 -0.32
C VAL A 57 1.61 10.46 0.03
N ARG A 58 1.54 10.88 1.30
CA ARG A 58 0.64 11.96 1.72
C ARG A 58 0.82 13.23 0.89
N ARG A 59 2.06 13.74 0.85
CA ARG A 59 2.39 15.00 0.21
C ARG A 59 2.05 14.98 -1.28
N GLU A 60 2.36 13.89 -1.96
CA GLU A 60 2.13 13.80 -3.41
C GLU A 60 0.66 13.60 -3.76
N LEU A 61 -0.10 12.87 -2.94
CA LEU A 61 -1.54 12.74 -3.12
C LEU A 61 -2.28 14.07 -2.85
N GLU A 62 -1.83 14.86 -1.87
CA GLU A 62 -2.36 16.20 -1.61
C GLU A 62 -2.02 17.19 -2.73
N ARG A 63 -0.78 17.17 -3.24
CA ARG A 63 -0.33 18.07 -4.31
C ARG A 63 -0.90 17.76 -5.68
N ASN A 64 -1.22 16.50 -5.94
CA ASN A 64 -1.63 16.03 -7.27
C ASN A 64 -2.99 15.33 -7.20
N PRO A 65 -4.11 16.09 -7.14
CA PRO A 65 -5.45 15.51 -7.11
C PRO A 65 -5.75 14.59 -8.29
N VAL A 66 -5.05 14.75 -9.42
CA VAL A 66 -5.20 13.89 -10.61
C VAL A 66 -4.90 12.40 -10.33
N ILE A 67 -4.12 12.08 -9.30
CA ILE A 67 -3.70 10.70 -9.01
C ILE A 67 -4.88 9.87 -8.50
N LEU A 68 -5.63 10.36 -7.51
CA LEU A 68 -6.74 9.62 -6.86
C LEU A 68 -8.01 10.46 -6.61
N GLY A 69 -7.97 11.77 -6.87
CA GLY A 69 -9.07 12.69 -6.64
C GLY A 69 -9.59 12.62 -5.20
N GLU A 70 -10.90 12.55 -5.06
CA GLU A 70 -11.59 12.46 -3.75
C GLU A 70 -11.20 11.21 -2.95
N ARG A 71 -10.67 10.16 -3.60
CA ARG A 71 -10.22 8.94 -2.92
C ARG A 71 -8.89 9.13 -2.18
N ALA A 72 -8.13 10.17 -2.51
CA ALA A 72 -6.76 10.40 -2.00
C ALA A 72 -6.66 10.33 -0.47
N ASN A 73 -7.59 11.00 0.25
CA ASN A 73 -7.59 11.02 1.71
C ASN A 73 -7.83 9.62 2.31
N ARG A 74 -8.80 8.88 1.76
CA ARG A 74 -9.12 7.52 2.21
C ARG A 74 -7.97 6.56 1.97
N VAL A 75 -7.34 6.63 0.80
CA VAL A 75 -6.15 5.83 0.48
C VAL A 75 -4.99 6.18 1.40
N TRP A 76 -4.72 7.47 1.60
CA TRP A 76 -3.65 7.90 2.49
C TRP A 76 -3.86 7.40 3.92
N ARG A 77 -5.06 7.55 4.49
CA ARG A 77 -5.35 7.08 5.86
C ARG A 77 -5.10 5.58 6.00
N ALA A 78 -5.69 4.78 5.12
CA ALA A 78 -5.49 3.32 5.15
C ALA A 78 -4.01 2.93 4.96
N PHE A 79 -3.29 3.61 4.08
CA PHE A 79 -1.86 3.39 3.90
C PHE A 79 -1.04 3.80 5.13
N ASN A 80 -1.40 4.90 5.78
CA ASN A 80 -0.75 5.37 7.00
C ASN A 80 -0.98 4.41 8.16
N ASP A 81 -2.19 3.86 8.32
CA ASP A 81 -2.49 2.86 9.35
C ASP A 81 -1.62 1.60 9.15
N LEU A 82 -1.50 1.17 7.89
CA LEU A 82 -0.63 0.05 7.50
C LEU A 82 0.86 0.35 7.79
N GLN A 83 1.35 1.53 7.43
CA GLN A 83 2.74 1.95 7.61
C GLN A 83 3.11 2.22 9.08
N GLY A 84 2.24 2.92 9.80
CA GLY A 84 2.51 3.52 11.09
C GLY A 84 2.06 2.66 12.27
N ASP A 85 0.80 2.22 12.26
CA ASP A 85 0.20 1.58 13.42
C ASP A 85 0.42 0.06 13.41
N PHE A 86 0.27 -0.58 12.25
CA PHE A 86 0.41 -2.03 12.17
C PHE A 86 1.86 -2.43 11.97
N ARG A 87 2.50 -2.02 10.88
CA ARG A 87 3.88 -2.42 10.55
C ARG A 87 4.85 -2.18 11.72
N SER A 88 4.70 -1.09 12.47
CA SER A 88 5.56 -0.81 13.62
C SER A 88 5.42 -1.85 14.75
N LYS A 89 4.20 -2.32 15.06
CA LYS A 89 3.95 -3.36 16.06
C LYS A 89 4.55 -4.71 15.66
N PHE A 90 4.49 -5.06 14.37
CA PHE A 90 5.04 -6.31 13.85
C PHE A 90 6.57 -6.27 13.72
N VAL A 91 7.13 -5.17 13.20
CA VAL A 91 8.56 -5.09 12.85
C VAL A 91 9.43 -4.65 14.02
N TYR A 92 8.93 -3.80 14.90
CA TYR A 92 9.72 -3.22 16.01
C TYR A 92 9.17 -3.57 17.40
N GLY A 93 7.85 -3.79 17.53
CA GLY A 93 7.20 -3.97 18.83
C GLY A 93 7.15 -5.41 19.34
N GLY A 94 7.11 -6.41 18.46
CA GLY A 94 7.03 -7.84 18.80
C GLY A 94 5.76 -8.28 19.57
N ARG A 95 4.85 -7.35 19.89
CA ARG A 95 3.62 -7.57 20.66
C ARG A 95 2.38 -7.28 19.80
N TRP A 96 2.25 -7.99 18.69
CA TRP A 96 1.08 -7.92 17.83
C TRP A 96 0.04 -8.97 18.27
N THR A 97 -1.22 -8.71 17.94
CA THR A 97 -2.35 -9.63 18.14
C THR A 97 -2.94 -10.05 16.80
N GLU A 98 -3.70 -11.14 16.76
CA GLU A 98 -4.44 -11.51 15.55
C GLU A 98 -5.39 -10.41 15.06
N LYS A 99 -5.90 -9.57 15.97
CA LYS A 99 -6.68 -8.40 15.60
C LYS A 99 -5.83 -7.41 14.80
N ASP A 100 -4.60 -7.11 15.24
CA ASP A 100 -3.71 -6.21 14.49
C ASP A 100 -3.40 -6.76 13.09
N LEU A 101 -3.30 -8.08 12.92
CA LEU A 101 -3.11 -8.69 11.61
C LEU A 101 -4.34 -8.52 10.71
N ARG A 102 -5.54 -8.75 11.26
CA ARG A 102 -6.81 -8.54 10.53
C ARG A 102 -6.98 -7.08 10.12
N ASP A 103 -6.76 -6.16 11.06
CA ASP A 103 -6.86 -4.72 10.80
C ASP A 103 -5.85 -4.29 9.70
N ALA A 104 -4.64 -4.85 9.68
CA ALA A 104 -3.65 -4.59 8.63
C ALA A 104 -4.11 -5.09 7.25
N ILE A 105 -4.74 -6.26 7.20
CA ILE A 105 -5.31 -6.82 5.97
C ILE A 105 -6.45 -5.92 5.47
N GLU A 106 -7.37 -5.51 6.35
CA GLU A 106 -8.50 -4.63 5.99
C GLU A 106 -8.02 -3.25 5.48
N ALA A 107 -6.96 -2.71 6.08
CA ALA A 107 -6.32 -1.48 5.62
C ALA A 107 -5.73 -1.65 4.21
N PHE A 108 -5.02 -2.75 3.96
CA PHE A 108 -4.51 -3.09 2.63
C PHE A 108 -5.65 -3.24 1.60
N GLU A 109 -6.69 -4.01 1.91
CA GLU A 109 -7.84 -4.22 1.01
C GLU A 109 -8.54 -2.91 0.66
N THR A 110 -8.58 -1.97 1.61
CA THR A 110 -9.12 -0.62 1.36
C THR A 110 -8.28 0.16 0.36
N VAL A 111 -6.94 0.15 0.51
CA VAL A 111 -6.02 0.76 -0.47
C VAL A 111 -6.19 0.08 -1.83
N GLU A 112 -6.17 -1.26 -1.85
CA GLU A 112 -6.23 -2.06 -3.05
C GLU A 112 -7.49 -1.76 -3.87
N ARG A 113 -8.67 -1.84 -3.25
CA ARG A 113 -9.94 -1.55 -3.90
C ARG A 113 -9.95 -0.15 -4.53
N LEU A 114 -9.61 0.87 -3.75
CA LEU A 114 -9.69 2.27 -4.19
C LEU A 114 -8.69 2.60 -5.30
N CYS A 115 -7.49 2.05 -5.24
CA CYS A 115 -6.49 2.23 -6.28
C CYS A 115 -6.86 1.47 -7.56
N LEU A 116 -7.30 0.22 -7.46
CA LEU A 116 -7.73 -0.55 -8.64
C LEU A 116 -8.94 0.09 -9.33
N GLU A 117 -9.88 0.65 -8.57
CA GLU A 117 -10.97 1.46 -9.13
C GLU A 117 -10.46 2.68 -9.92
N ALA A 118 -9.44 3.38 -9.41
CA ALA A 118 -8.85 4.54 -10.09
C ALA A 118 -8.00 4.19 -11.32
N LEU A 119 -7.56 2.93 -11.42
CA LEU A 119 -6.80 2.37 -12.53
C LEU A 119 -7.66 1.76 -13.63
N ARG A 120 -8.96 1.61 -13.42
CA ARG A 120 -9.91 1.34 -14.50
C ARG A 120 -10.07 2.59 -15.38
#